data_AF-A0A9W8GRL9-F1
#
_entry.id   AF-A0A9W8GRL9-F1
#
_cell.length_a   1.000
_cell.length_b   1.000
_cell.length_c   1.000
_cell.angle_alpha   90.00
_cell.angle_beta   90.00
_cell.angle_gamma   90.00
#
_symmetry.space_group_name_H-M   'P 1'
#
loop_
_entity.id
_entity.type
_entity.pdbx_description
1 polymer ?
#
loop_
_entity_poly.entity_id
_entity_poly.type
_entity_poly.pdbx_seq_one_letter_code
_entity_poly.pdbx_strand_id
1 'polypeptide(L)'
;RSSEISQIFDAISYSKGGSAIRMLSSYIGLDSFFKGVRAYLRKHKYANASTEDLWTALSEASGVNVSQFMALWTRTIGYPILTVTELEGGKQIQVRQNRYLSAGVANEDEDQTLWWVPLGIETSANKDQHSTDVLTAREATFDLETSSTKWYKLNKDTVGIYRVKYPANAVANLAQAIANGELSTNDRIGVIADAASLASSGHSNTSDFLTFLRAYSNETEFVAWQEIVLRIDALQSVWATESKETREQLRTLSRTLFSPLVQRLSWDAIDANEDSLVSRLRALAIRAAGFAGDNDVVSETNRRFQAFFAGDRSVFNTDTLRAAFAVAIRNGGRDEFEKVKSYYLDSANPVDQQLAALSSLGFTTDPALVDELLEFALTDAVRNQDVHQAIVAINTHGANRERLWQWYQDKYDLLVGRYRASMNYMGILVRLSIAEFVGDAKADEVERYFAGKNTAKFQRVLDQSLEKIRSNT
;
A
#
# COMPACT_ATOMS: atom_id res chain seq x y z
N ARG A 1 1.77 23.80 19.52
CA ARG A 1 3.26 23.74 19.46
C ARG A 1 3.82 22.35 19.77
N SER A 2 3.81 21.81 21.01
CA SER A 2 4.38 20.45 21.25
C SER A 2 3.62 19.30 20.54
N SER A 3 2.29 19.38 20.39
CA SER A 3 1.51 18.41 19.61
C SER A 3 1.79 18.45 18.11
N GLU A 4 2.11 19.62 17.57
CA GLU A 4 2.39 19.79 16.13
C GLU A 4 3.71 19.15 15.76
N ILE A 5 4.71 19.15 16.67
CA ILE A 5 6.03 18.51 16.46
C ILE A 5 5.90 16.99 16.27
N SER A 6 5.11 16.31 17.11
CA SER A 6 4.89 14.86 16.94
C SER A 6 4.17 14.53 15.63
N GLN A 7 3.35 15.45 15.13
CA GLN A 7 2.64 15.30 13.87
C GLN A 7 3.52 15.51 12.64
N ILE A 8 4.76 16.02 12.77
CA ILE A 8 5.70 16.15 11.64
C ILE A 8 6.33 14.79 11.30
N PHE A 9 6.36 13.85 12.25
CA PHE A 9 6.85 12.48 12.03
C PHE A 9 5.78 11.60 11.37
N ASP A 10 5.35 11.98 10.17
CA ASP A 10 4.37 11.25 9.38
C ASP A 10 4.95 10.78 8.03
N ALA A 11 4.12 10.11 7.23
CA ALA A 11 4.51 9.59 5.93
C ALA A 11 4.99 10.68 4.95
N ILE A 12 4.65 11.96 5.17
CA ILE A 12 5.15 13.06 4.32
C ILE A 12 6.64 13.25 4.58
N SER A 13 7.05 13.35 5.84
CA SER A 13 8.47 13.55 6.17
C SER A 13 9.34 12.35 5.80
N TYR A 14 8.84 11.12 6.00
CA TYR A 14 9.62 9.91 5.73
C TYR A 14 9.47 9.43 4.28
N SER A 15 8.26 9.08 3.87
CA SER A 15 8.02 8.46 2.56
C SER A 15 8.14 9.47 1.42
N LYS A 16 7.42 10.60 1.47
CA LYS A 16 7.52 11.63 0.41
C LYS A 16 8.92 12.25 0.38
N GLY A 17 9.53 12.53 1.54
CA GLY A 17 10.90 13.02 1.63
C GLY A 17 11.92 12.07 0.97
N GLY A 18 11.87 10.77 1.29
CA GLY A 18 12.73 9.76 0.67
C GLY A 18 12.51 9.63 -0.84
N SER A 19 11.25 9.59 -1.30
CA SER A 19 10.91 9.54 -2.72
C SER A 19 11.39 10.78 -3.48
N ALA A 20 11.32 11.97 -2.87
CA ALA A 20 11.70 13.22 -3.53
C ALA A 20 13.23 13.28 -3.72
N ILE A 21 13.99 12.82 -2.72
CA ILE A 21 15.43 12.67 -2.84
C ILE A 21 15.79 11.62 -3.89
N ARG A 22 15.08 10.47 -3.95
CA ARG A 22 15.30 9.44 -4.98
C ARG A 22 15.08 9.99 -6.39
N MET A 23 13.95 10.67 -6.63
CA MET A 23 13.63 11.34 -7.89
C MET A 23 14.72 12.36 -8.26
N LEU A 24 15.13 13.22 -7.33
CA LEU A 24 16.20 14.19 -7.56
C LEU A 24 17.52 13.50 -7.94
N SER A 25 17.92 12.47 -7.19
CA SER A 25 19.18 11.75 -7.43
C SER A 25 19.20 11.03 -8.78
N SER A 26 18.03 10.53 -9.22
CA SER A 26 17.87 9.96 -10.55
C SER A 26 17.98 11.05 -11.62
N TYR A 27 17.35 12.21 -11.42
CA TYR A 27 17.34 13.31 -12.38
C TYR A 27 18.70 13.99 -12.58
N ILE A 28 19.44 14.26 -11.51
CA ILE A 28 20.76 14.93 -11.61
C ILE A 28 21.93 13.96 -11.79
N GLY A 29 21.66 12.65 -11.71
CA GLY A 29 22.65 11.59 -11.70
C GLY A 29 23.31 11.35 -10.33
N LEU A 30 23.58 10.08 -10.02
CA LEU A 30 24.13 9.66 -8.72
C LEU A 30 25.50 10.28 -8.42
N ASP A 31 26.36 10.46 -9.43
CA ASP A 31 27.69 11.04 -9.24
C ASP A 31 27.62 12.50 -8.77
N SER A 32 26.81 13.31 -9.46
CA SER A 32 26.54 14.70 -9.08
C SER A 32 25.87 14.78 -7.72
N PHE A 33 24.89 13.90 -7.47
CA PHE A 33 24.20 13.82 -6.18
C PHE A 33 25.17 13.55 -5.03
N PHE A 34 25.98 12.50 -5.11
CA PHE A 34 26.94 12.17 -4.06
C PHE A 34 28.04 13.22 -3.92
N LYS A 35 28.47 13.85 -5.03
CA LYS A 35 29.41 14.97 -4.99
C LYS A 35 28.84 16.13 -4.16
N GLY A 36 27.60 16.54 -4.41
CA GLY A 36 26.95 17.62 -3.68
C GLY A 36 26.67 17.26 -2.21
N VAL A 37 26.20 16.05 -1.92
CA VAL A 37 25.99 15.59 -0.53
C VAL A 37 27.31 15.59 0.26
N ARG A 38 28.42 15.14 -0.33
CA ARG A 38 29.74 15.19 0.34
C ARG A 38 30.17 16.63 0.62
N ALA A 39 29.93 17.55 -0.31
CA ALA A 39 30.24 18.97 -0.11
C ALA A 39 29.39 19.58 1.01
N TYR A 40 28.08 19.33 1.01
CA TYR A 40 27.15 19.74 2.04
C TYR A 40 27.57 19.25 3.44
N LEU A 41 27.81 17.94 3.60
CA LEU A 41 28.19 17.36 4.88
C LEU A 41 29.53 17.90 5.41
N ARG A 42 30.50 18.17 4.52
CA ARG A 42 31.78 18.78 4.92
C ARG A 42 31.60 20.22 5.38
N LYS A 43 30.79 21.01 4.66
CA LYS A 43 30.54 22.42 4.95
C LYS A 43 29.81 22.63 6.28
N HIS A 44 28.85 21.76 6.60
CA HIS A 44 28.01 21.86 7.80
C HIS A 44 28.43 20.90 8.92
N LYS A 45 29.64 20.36 8.86
CA LYS A 45 30.14 19.41 9.86
C LYS A 45 30.14 20.05 11.25
N TYR A 46 29.51 19.38 12.22
CA TYR A 46 29.36 19.83 13.61
C TYR A 46 28.56 21.13 13.79
N ALA A 47 27.76 21.51 12.80
CA ALA A 47 26.88 22.68 12.83
C ALA A 47 25.45 22.29 12.40
N ASN A 48 24.57 23.29 12.34
CA ASN A 48 23.22 23.14 11.83
C ASN A 48 23.17 23.50 10.34
N ALA A 49 22.10 23.06 9.67
CA ALA A 49 21.83 23.36 8.28
C ALA A 49 20.32 23.53 8.06
N SER A 50 19.99 24.24 6.99
CA SER A 50 18.64 24.46 6.49
C SER A 50 18.41 23.67 5.19
N THR A 51 17.15 23.60 4.76
CA THR A 51 16.78 22.98 3.48
C THR A 51 17.50 23.60 2.29
N GLU A 52 17.71 24.92 2.28
CA GLU A 52 18.38 25.63 1.18
C GLU A 52 19.87 25.34 1.09
N ASP A 53 20.52 25.00 2.22
CA ASP A 53 21.94 24.64 2.24
C ASP A 53 22.21 23.36 1.44
N LEU A 54 21.30 22.38 1.53
CA LEU A 54 21.38 21.15 0.75
C LEU A 54 21.16 21.41 -0.75
N TRP A 55 20.14 22.21 -1.09
CA TRP A 55 19.83 22.52 -2.49
C TRP A 55 20.94 23.32 -3.16
N THR A 56 21.59 24.23 -2.44
CA THR A 56 22.74 24.99 -2.95
C THR A 56 23.89 24.04 -3.31
N ALA A 57 24.28 23.15 -2.39
CA ALA A 57 25.37 22.21 -2.63
C ALA A 57 25.08 21.23 -3.79
N LEU A 58 23.83 20.78 -3.93
CA LEU A 58 23.43 19.92 -5.04
C LEU A 58 23.35 20.68 -6.38
N SER A 59 22.95 21.96 -6.36
CA SER A 59 22.95 22.82 -7.55
C SER A 59 24.36 23.06 -8.06
N GLU A 60 25.30 23.39 -7.17
CA GLU A 60 26.72 23.57 -7.50
C GLU A 60 27.36 22.30 -8.08
N ALA A 61 26.96 21.13 -7.57
CA ALA A 61 27.54 19.86 -8.00
C ALA A 61 27.02 19.38 -9.36
N SER A 62 25.73 19.63 -9.66
CA SER A 62 25.02 19.13 -10.84
C SER A 62 24.92 20.13 -11.99
N GLY A 63 25.01 21.44 -11.71
CA GLY A 63 24.72 22.49 -12.69
C GLY A 63 23.21 22.71 -12.93
N VAL A 64 22.33 21.97 -12.25
CA VAL A 64 20.88 22.13 -12.31
C VAL A 64 20.41 23.06 -11.19
N ASN A 65 19.38 23.87 -11.42
CA ASN A 65 18.76 24.67 -10.36
C ASN A 65 17.91 23.79 -9.43
N VAL A 66 18.57 23.07 -8.52
CA VAL A 66 17.94 22.13 -7.60
C VAL A 66 17.00 22.85 -6.62
N SER A 67 17.31 24.09 -6.23
CA SER A 67 16.42 24.89 -5.35
C SER A 67 15.06 25.13 -6.00
N GLN A 68 15.03 25.57 -7.26
CA GLN A 68 13.77 25.79 -7.99
C GLN A 68 13.00 24.48 -8.21
N PHE A 69 13.72 23.42 -8.61
CA PHE A 69 13.13 22.10 -8.79
C PHE A 69 12.49 21.57 -7.49
N MET A 70 13.26 21.50 -6.40
CA MET A 70 12.81 20.90 -5.14
C MET A 70 11.82 21.76 -4.37
N ALA A 71 11.76 23.07 -4.61
CA ALA A 71 10.74 23.92 -4.00
C ALA A 71 9.32 23.42 -4.33
N LEU A 72 9.07 23.01 -5.59
CA LEU A 72 7.77 22.48 -6.03
C LEU A 72 7.39 21.18 -5.30
N TRP A 73 8.38 20.34 -4.97
CA TRP A 73 8.15 19.04 -4.35
C TRP A 73 8.05 19.10 -2.82
N THR A 74 8.71 20.08 -2.21
CA THR A 74 8.83 20.20 -0.73
C THR A 74 7.93 21.27 -0.13
N ARG A 75 7.56 22.30 -0.88
CA ARG A 75 6.73 23.41 -0.39
C ARG A 75 5.29 23.36 -0.90
N THR A 76 4.99 22.51 -1.89
CA THR A 76 3.64 22.35 -2.43
C THR A 76 3.03 21.00 -2.01
N ILE A 77 1.77 21.04 -1.59
CA ILE A 77 0.98 19.86 -1.22
C ILE A 77 0.57 19.10 -2.48
N GLY A 78 0.59 17.76 -2.40
CA GLY A 78 0.21 16.89 -3.51
C GLY A 78 1.35 16.57 -4.47
N TYR A 79 0.97 16.06 -5.64
CA TYR A 79 1.82 15.68 -6.76
C TYR A 79 0.96 15.54 -8.04
N PRO A 80 1.54 15.50 -9.25
CA PRO A 80 0.75 15.45 -10.47
C PRO A 80 0.37 14.03 -10.92
N ILE A 81 -0.71 13.96 -11.69
CA ILE A 81 -1.00 12.91 -12.65
C ILE A 81 -0.58 13.40 -14.04
N LEU A 82 0.08 12.53 -14.80
CA LEU A 82 0.41 12.75 -16.20
C LEU A 82 -0.58 11.98 -17.07
N THR A 83 -1.33 12.68 -17.92
CA THR A 83 -2.16 12.05 -18.95
C THR A 83 -1.39 12.02 -20.27
N VAL A 84 -1.25 10.84 -20.83
CA VAL A 84 -0.58 10.61 -22.11
C VAL A 84 -1.61 10.48 -23.22
N THR A 85 -1.39 11.17 -24.33
CA THR A 85 -2.12 11.00 -25.59
C THR A 85 -1.13 10.64 -26.69
N GLU A 86 -1.39 9.58 -27.43
CA GLU A 86 -0.56 9.23 -28.59
C GLU A 86 -0.93 10.07 -29.81
N LEU A 87 0.09 10.57 -30.48
CA LEU A 87 0.00 11.34 -31.71
C LEU A 87 0.71 10.58 -32.84
N GLU A 88 0.38 10.93 -34.08
CA GLU A 88 1.04 10.39 -35.28
C GLU A 88 1.12 8.86 -35.36
N GLY A 89 0.09 8.16 -34.86
CA GLY A 89 0.05 6.69 -34.83
C GLY A 89 1.04 6.07 -33.85
N GLY A 90 1.36 6.77 -32.75
CA GLY A 90 2.22 6.28 -31.68
C GLY A 90 3.71 6.64 -31.82
N LYS A 91 4.06 7.55 -32.74
CA LYS A 91 5.44 8.05 -32.89
C LYS A 91 5.77 9.17 -31.90
N GLN A 92 4.75 9.92 -31.50
CA GLN A 92 4.83 11.02 -30.56
C GLN A 92 3.84 10.80 -29.43
N ILE A 93 4.17 11.35 -28.27
CA ILE A 93 3.24 11.45 -27.15
C ILE A 93 3.08 12.90 -26.74
N GLN A 94 1.84 13.33 -26.54
CA GLN A 94 1.55 14.53 -25.78
C GLN A 94 1.36 14.14 -24.32
N VAL A 95 2.08 14.81 -23.42
CA VAL A 95 2.00 14.59 -21.97
C VAL A 95 1.45 15.84 -21.33
N ARG A 96 0.34 15.70 -20.59
CA ARG A 96 -0.31 16.78 -19.84
C ARG A 96 -0.26 16.50 -18.35
N GLN A 97 0.11 17.50 -17.54
CA GLN A 97 0.10 17.39 -16.09
C GLN A 97 -1.10 18.09 -15.45
N ASN A 98 -1.71 17.43 -14.49
CA ASN A 98 -2.75 17.97 -13.61
C ASN A 98 -2.48 17.54 -12.18
N ARG A 99 -2.95 18.28 -11.18
CA ARG A 99 -2.88 17.84 -9.78
C ARG A 99 -3.65 16.53 -9.60
N TYR A 100 -3.00 15.53 -8.99
CA TYR A 100 -3.66 14.29 -8.61
C TYR A 100 -4.34 14.44 -7.25
N LEU A 101 -5.59 14.00 -7.18
CA LEU A 101 -6.34 13.78 -5.95
C LEU A 101 -6.70 12.29 -5.86
N SER A 102 -6.64 11.74 -4.65
CA SER A 102 -7.06 10.34 -4.41
C SER A 102 -8.57 10.14 -4.56
N ALA A 103 -9.34 11.22 -4.47
CA ALA A 103 -10.78 11.23 -4.63
C ALA A 103 -11.18 12.31 -5.64
N GLY A 104 -11.74 11.90 -6.78
CA GLY A 104 -12.20 12.80 -7.83
C GLY A 104 -11.08 13.48 -8.63
N VAL A 105 -11.50 14.46 -9.43
CA VAL A 105 -10.63 15.25 -10.33
C VAL A 105 -10.48 16.65 -9.75
N ALA A 106 -9.25 17.15 -9.70
CA ALA A 106 -8.97 18.51 -9.23
C ALA A 106 -9.71 19.55 -10.10
N ASN A 107 -10.37 20.50 -9.45
CA ASN A 107 -10.96 21.63 -10.15
C ASN A 107 -9.89 22.68 -10.53
N GLU A 108 -10.29 23.72 -11.28
CA GLU A 108 -9.36 24.75 -11.74
C GLU A 108 -8.63 25.46 -10.60
N ASP A 109 -9.32 25.79 -9.49
CA ASP A 109 -8.71 26.47 -8.33
C ASP A 109 -7.69 25.57 -7.61
N GLU A 110 -7.89 24.25 -7.62
CA GLU A 110 -7.00 23.27 -7.00
C GLU A 110 -5.79 22.93 -7.86
N ASP A 111 -5.89 23.09 -9.18
CA ASP A 111 -4.91 22.67 -10.19
C ASP A 111 -4.09 23.83 -10.77
N GLN A 112 -3.61 24.72 -9.90
CA GLN A 112 -2.80 25.89 -10.30
C GLN A 112 -1.29 25.59 -10.40
N THR A 113 -0.83 24.51 -9.79
CA THR A 113 0.61 24.19 -9.74
C THR A 113 1.07 23.54 -11.04
N LEU A 114 2.18 24.05 -11.60
CA LEU A 114 2.95 23.36 -12.63
C LEU A 114 4.20 22.79 -11.98
N TRP A 115 4.34 21.47 -12.00
CA TRP A 115 5.52 20.79 -11.49
C TRP A 115 6.61 20.76 -12.56
N TRP A 116 7.86 20.77 -12.11
CA TRP A 116 9.01 20.39 -12.93
C TRP A 116 9.13 18.88 -12.84
N VAL A 117 8.69 18.16 -13.87
CA VAL A 117 8.56 16.71 -13.87
C VAL A 117 9.58 16.08 -14.81
N PRO A 118 10.62 15.40 -14.30
CA PRO A 118 11.46 14.52 -15.11
C PRO A 118 10.63 13.32 -15.54
N LEU A 119 10.42 13.13 -16.85
CA LEU A 119 9.46 12.17 -17.37
C LEU A 119 9.95 10.73 -17.32
N GLY A 120 11.27 10.52 -17.45
CA GLY A 120 11.89 9.20 -17.42
C GLY A 120 11.25 8.24 -18.44
N ILE A 121 11.17 8.67 -19.70
CA ILE A 121 10.56 7.89 -20.78
C ILE A 121 11.50 6.73 -21.14
N GLU A 122 11.00 5.51 -21.01
CA GLU A 122 11.64 4.28 -21.48
C GLU A 122 10.83 3.70 -22.65
N THR A 123 11.50 3.17 -23.66
CA THR A 123 10.85 2.48 -24.79
C THR A 123 11.43 1.09 -24.96
N SER A 124 10.69 0.21 -25.64
CA SER A 124 11.17 -1.14 -25.99
C SER A 124 12.46 -1.15 -26.81
N ALA A 125 12.75 -0.06 -27.53
CA ALA A 125 13.95 0.09 -28.35
C ALA A 125 15.17 0.57 -27.55
N ASN A 126 14.95 1.42 -26.53
CA ASN A 126 16.02 2.09 -25.78
C ASN A 126 15.81 1.92 -24.26
N LYS A 127 15.90 0.67 -23.75
CA LYS A 127 15.65 0.36 -22.33
C LYS A 127 16.67 1.01 -21.36
N ASP A 128 17.88 1.31 -21.83
CA ASP A 128 18.97 1.78 -20.95
C ASP A 128 19.34 3.24 -21.15
N GLN A 129 18.60 3.97 -22.00
CA GLN A 129 18.87 5.38 -22.22
C GLN A 129 18.28 6.22 -21.08
N HIS A 130 19.12 7.05 -20.46
CA HIS A 130 18.65 8.04 -19.50
C HIS A 130 17.89 9.15 -20.24
N SER A 131 16.57 9.13 -20.17
CA SER A 131 15.73 10.20 -20.72
C SER A 131 15.99 11.50 -19.94
N THR A 132 16.28 12.56 -20.69
CA THR A 132 16.43 13.93 -20.18
C THR A 132 15.16 14.75 -20.35
N ASP A 133 14.07 14.11 -20.76
CA ASP A 133 12.79 14.75 -21.03
C ASP A 133 12.16 15.27 -19.75
N VAL A 134 11.77 16.55 -19.79
CA VAL A 134 11.18 17.24 -18.65
C VAL A 134 9.93 17.97 -19.11
N LEU A 135 8.87 17.84 -18.33
CA LEU A 135 7.67 18.66 -18.45
C LEU A 135 7.67 19.75 -17.38
N THR A 136 7.74 21.02 -17.81
CA THR A 136 7.59 22.20 -16.92
C THR A 136 6.35 23.04 -17.26
N ALA A 137 5.74 22.80 -18.41
CA ALA A 137 4.48 23.41 -18.84
C ALA A 137 3.28 22.53 -18.50
N ARG A 138 2.07 23.04 -18.71
CA ARG A 138 0.83 22.26 -18.55
C ARG A 138 0.81 21.02 -19.44
N GLU A 139 1.31 21.15 -20.66
CA GLU A 139 1.44 20.06 -21.62
C GLU A 139 2.61 20.31 -22.57
N ALA A 140 3.19 19.23 -23.11
CA ALA A 140 4.21 19.26 -24.15
C ALA A 140 4.20 17.94 -24.94
N THR A 141 4.79 17.95 -26.13
CA THR A 141 4.92 16.78 -27.01
C THR A 141 6.35 16.27 -27.00
N PHE A 142 6.52 14.94 -26.98
CA PHE A 142 7.80 14.25 -26.95
C PHE A 142 7.82 13.15 -28.01
N ASP A 143 8.95 13.00 -28.70
CA ASP A 143 9.17 11.95 -29.70
C ASP A 143 9.55 10.64 -29.00
N LEU A 144 8.98 9.51 -29.45
CA LEU A 144 9.37 8.16 -28.98
C LEU A 144 10.50 7.55 -29.83
N GLU A 145 11.04 8.35 -30.76
CA GLU A 145 12.25 8.15 -31.57
C GLU A 145 12.41 6.86 -32.38
N THR A 146 11.47 5.91 -32.46
CA THR A 146 11.62 4.77 -33.39
C THR A 146 10.30 4.20 -33.92
N SER A 147 10.28 3.80 -35.19
CA SER A 147 9.19 3.01 -35.78
C SER A 147 9.12 1.56 -35.26
N SER A 148 10.07 1.16 -34.41
CA SER A 148 10.17 -0.17 -33.80
C SER A 148 9.71 -0.19 -32.33
N THR A 149 9.27 0.95 -31.77
CA THR A 149 8.73 1.03 -30.41
C THR A 149 7.43 0.24 -30.31
N LYS A 150 7.45 -0.84 -29.54
CA LYS A 150 6.27 -1.68 -29.24
C LYS A 150 5.52 -1.18 -28.01
N TRP A 151 6.26 -0.66 -27.03
CA TRP A 151 5.73 -0.09 -25.81
C TRP A 151 6.64 1.05 -25.35
N TYR A 152 6.06 1.97 -24.57
CA TYR A 152 6.77 3.00 -23.83
C TYR A 152 6.21 3.10 -22.43
N LYS A 153 7.05 3.53 -21.49
CA LYS A 153 6.75 3.68 -20.08
C LYS A 153 7.35 5.00 -19.60
N LEU A 154 6.52 5.92 -19.12
CA LEU A 154 6.97 7.08 -18.35
C LEU A 154 7.24 6.65 -16.91
N ASN A 155 8.07 7.40 -16.20
CA ASN A 155 8.47 7.12 -14.83
C ASN A 155 9.20 5.78 -14.72
N LYS A 156 10.26 5.58 -15.53
CA LYS A 156 11.15 4.42 -15.43
C LYS A 156 11.53 4.13 -13.98
N ASP A 157 11.44 2.87 -13.58
CA ASP A 157 11.68 2.37 -12.23
C ASP A 157 10.84 3.03 -11.11
N THR A 158 9.75 3.72 -11.47
CA THR A 158 8.84 4.42 -10.55
C THR A 158 9.61 5.33 -9.58
N VAL A 159 10.57 6.09 -10.12
CA VAL A 159 11.44 6.99 -9.34
C VAL A 159 10.75 8.31 -9.00
N GLY A 160 9.91 8.80 -9.91
CA GLY A 160 9.21 10.06 -9.81
C GLY A 160 7.96 9.99 -8.95
N ILE A 161 7.67 11.08 -8.24
CA ILE A 161 6.45 11.21 -7.42
C ILE A 161 5.32 11.71 -8.31
N TYR A 162 4.85 10.89 -9.24
CA TYR A 162 3.70 11.19 -10.09
C TYR A 162 3.08 9.90 -10.62
N ARG A 163 1.81 9.98 -11.01
CA ARG A 163 1.04 8.88 -11.62
C ARG A 163 0.97 9.07 -13.13
N VAL A 164 0.83 8.00 -13.90
CA VAL A 164 0.68 8.09 -15.36
C VAL A 164 -0.58 7.38 -15.84
N LYS A 165 -1.44 8.13 -16.52
CA LYS A 165 -2.61 7.64 -17.25
C LYS A 165 -2.25 7.47 -18.72
N TYR A 166 -2.29 6.22 -19.18
CA TYR A 166 -2.02 5.84 -20.57
C TYR A 166 -3.31 5.72 -21.38
N PRO A 167 -3.25 5.91 -22.72
CA PRO A 167 -4.33 5.53 -23.61
C PRO A 167 -4.50 3.99 -23.67
N ALA A 168 -5.67 3.51 -24.07
CA ALA A 168 -6.04 2.09 -24.00
C ALA A 168 -5.09 1.17 -24.79
N ASN A 169 -4.55 1.63 -25.91
CA ASN A 169 -3.59 0.87 -26.70
C ASN A 169 -2.23 0.74 -26.01
N ALA A 170 -1.72 1.81 -25.38
CA ALA A 170 -0.52 1.74 -24.56
C ALA A 170 -0.70 0.83 -23.33
N VAL A 171 -1.90 0.83 -22.71
CA VAL A 171 -2.24 -0.12 -21.64
C VAL A 171 -2.08 -1.57 -22.12
N ALA A 172 -2.66 -1.92 -23.28
CA ALA A 172 -2.54 -3.26 -23.84
C ALA A 172 -1.08 -3.64 -24.17
N ASN A 173 -0.31 -2.71 -24.74
CA ASN A 173 1.09 -2.93 -25.07
C ASN A 173 1.96 -3.13 -23.81
N LEU A 174 1.73 -2.33 -22.76
CA LEU A 174 2.39 -2.49 -21.47
C LEU A 174 2.02 -3.81 -20.78
N ALA A 175 0.75 -4.21 -20.83
CA ALA A 175 0.31 -5.50 -20.31
C ALA A 175 1.04 -6.67 -21.02
N GLN A 176 1.21 -6.59 -22.34
CA GLN A 176 1.99 -7.59 -23.08
C GLN A 176 3.47 -7.57 -22.69
N ALA A 177 4.07 -6.38 -22.51
CA ALA A 177 5.45 -6.23 -22.06
C ALA A 177 5.67 -6.84 -20.66
N ILE A 178 4.72 -6.67 -19.74
CA ILE A 178 4.71 -7.30 -18.41
C ILE A 178 4.69 -8.82 -18.54
N ALA A 179 3.75 -9.37 -19.33
CA ALA A 179 3.62 -10.81 -19.53
C ALA A 179 4.87 -11.45 -20.14
N ASN A 180 5.59 -10.70 -20.98
CA ASN A 180 6.84 -11.11 -21.60
C ASN A 180 8.09 -10.91 -20.71
N GLY A 181 7.95 -10.33 -19.51
CA GLY A 181 9.08 -10.03 -18.63
C GLY A 181 9.99 -8.90 -19.16
N GLU A 182 9.46 -8.00 -19.97
CA GLU A 182 10.24 -6.96 -20.65
C GLU A 182 10.46 -5.69 -19.81
N LEU A 183 9.71 -5.51 -18.71
CA LEU A 183 9.81 -4.39 -17.78
C LEU A 183 10.56 -4.77 -16.50
N SER A 184 11.26 -3.81 -15.90
CA SER A 184 11.88 -3.98 -14.58
C SER A 184 10.82 -4.28 -13.50
N THR A 185 11.23 -4.94 -12.40
CA THR A 185 10.33 -5.21 -11.27
C THR A 185 9.70 -3.93 -10.71
N ASN A 186 10.45 -2.82 -10.68
CA ASN A 186 9.95 -1.54 -10.19
C ASN A 186 8.90 -0.92 -11.12
N ASP A 187 9.07 -1.07 -12.44
CA ASP A 187 8.08 -0.62 -13.42
C ASP A 187 6.82 -1.48 -13.38
N ARG A 188 6.96 -2.81 -13.21
CA ARG A 188 5.82 -3.70 -12.98
C ARG A 188 5.04 -3.31 -11.73
N ILE A 189 5.70 -2.95 -10.63
CA ILE A 189 5.03 -2.42 -9.42
C ILE A 189 4.32 -1.09 -9.72
N GLY A 190 5.01 -0.16 -10.39
CA GLY A 190 4.46 1.15 -10.71
C GLY A 190 3.21 1.10 -11.56
N VAL A 191 3.21 0.27 -12.61
CA VAL A 191 2.07 0.13 -13.54
C VAL A 191 0.82 -0.36 -12.82
N ILE A 192 0.91 -1.41 -12.00
CA ILE A 192 -0.26 -1.93 -11.29
C ILE A 192 -0.73 -0.97 -10.19
N ALA A 193 0.21 -0.29 -9.52
CA ALA A 193 -0.10 0.72 -8.51
C ALA A 193 -0.84 1.92 -9.12
N ASP A 194 -0.40 2.39 -10.29
CA ASP A 194 -1.03 3.47 -11.04
C ASP A 194 -2.41 3.04 -11.52
N ALA A 195 -2.54 1.88 -12.18
CA ALA A 195 -3.82 1.39 -12.67
C ALA A 195 -4.88 1.31 -11.55
N ALA A 196 -4.52 0.78 -10.38
CA ALA A 196 -5.43 0.70 -9.24
C ALA A 196 -5.77 2.09 -8.66
N SER A 197 -4.80 2.99 -8.57
CA SER A 197 -5.00 4.34 -8.03
C SER A 197 -5.85 5.20 -8.97
N LEU A 198 -5.66 5.08 -10.27
CA LEU A 198 -6.45 5.76 -11.30
C LEU A 198 -7.88 5.24 -11.36
N ALA A 199 -8.09 3.93 -11.17
CA ALA A 199 -9.42 3.36 -11.02
C ALA A 199 -10.12 3.91 -9.77
N SER A 200 -9.42 3.92 -8.63
CA SER A 200 -10.01 4.37 -7.34
C SER A 200 -10.31 5.86 -7.32
N SER A 201 -9.53 6.68 -8.02
CA SER A 201 -9.73 8.14 -8.09
C SER A 201 -10.71 8.59 -9.19
N GLY A 202 -11.24 7.66 -10.00
CA GLY A 202 -12.14 7.97 -11.11
C GLY A 202 -11.45 8.48 -12.39
N HIS A 203 -10.12 8.39 -12.49
CA HIS A 203 -9.38 8.78 -13.68
C HIS A 203 -9.38 7.70 -14.77
N SER A 204 -9.58 6.44 -14.41
CA SER A 204 -9.64 5.27 -15.30
C SER A 204 -10.71 4.28 -14.85
N ASN A 205 -11.05 3.31 -15.68
CA ASN A 205 -12.03 2.29 -15.33
C ASN A 205 -11.40 1.17 -14.49
N THR A 206 -12.16 0.56 -13.59
CA THR A 206 -11.73 -0.65 -12.85
C THR A 206 -11.34 -1.79 -13.80
N SER A 207 -11.93 -1.87 -15.00
CA SER A 207 -11.58 -2.85 -16.04
C SER A 207 -10.11 -2.75 -16.48
N ASP A 208 -9.52 -1.56 -16.47
CA ASP A 208 -8.14 -1.34 -16.89
C ASP A 208 -7.18 -1.96 -15.86
N PHE A 209 -7.46 -1.76 -14.58
CA PHE A 209 -6.77 -2.43 -13.47
C PHE A 209 -6.91 -3.96 -13.55
N LEU A 210 -8.12 -4.46 -13.76
CA LEU A 210 -8.37 -5.91 -13.90
C LEU A 210 -7.66 -6.52 -15.12
N THR A 211 -7.47 -5.74 -16.19
CA THR A 211 -6.73 -6.16 -17.38
C THR A 211 -5.25 -6.33 -17.05
N PHE A 212 -4.65 -5.38 -16.35
CA PHE A 212 -3.27 -5.50 -15.91
C PHE A 212 -3.06 -6.72 -15.01
N LEU A 213 -3.94 -7.00 -14.06
CA LEU A 213 -3.80 -8.17 -13.17
C LEU A 213 -3.55 -9.50 -13.91
N ARG A 214 -4.18 -9.69 -15.09
CA ARG A 214 -4.00 -10.91 -15.89
C ARG A 214 -2.58 -11.04 -16.46
N ALA A 215 -1.90 -9.92 -16.72
CA ALA A 215 -0.53 -9.93 -17.25
C ALA A 215 0.51 -10.42 -16.24
N TYR A 216 0.19 -10.41 -14.94
CA TYR A 216 1.12 -10.83 -13.87
C TYR A 216 1.04 -12.33 -13.56
N SER A 217 0.36 -13.14 -14.37
CA SER A 217 0.24 -14.59 -14.12
C SER A 217 1.59 -15.31 -14.00
N ASN A 218 2.63 -14.77 -14.66
CA ASN A 218 3.99 -15.30 -14.64
C ASN A 218 4.93 -14.54 -13.70
N GLU A 219 4.42 -13.63 -12.85
CA GLU A 219 5.23 -12.84 -11.93
C GLU A 219 5.92 -13.74 -10.89
N THR A 220 7.18 -13.43 -10.59
CA THR A 220 8.03 -14.17 -9.65
C THR A 220 8.41 -13.37 -8.42
N GLU A 221 8.36 -12.04 -8.50
CA GLU A 221 8.92 -11.17 -7.48
C GLU A 221 7.94 -10.94 -6.32
N PHE A 222 8.41 -11.18 -5.10
CA PHE A 222 7.63 -11.00 -3.88
C PHE A 222 7.00 -9.60 -3.78
N VAL A 223 7.79 -8.57 -4.08
CA VAL A 223 7.36 -7.17 -3.96
C VAL A 223 6.27 -6.79 -4.98
N ALA A 224 6.28 -7.39 -6.16
CA ALA A 224 5.21 -7.20 -7.15
C ALA A 224 3.91 -7.87 -6.70
N TRP A 225 3.99 -9.11 -6.20
CA TRP A 225 2.85 -9.81 -5.62
C TRP A 225 2.29 -9.14 -4.36
N GLN A 226 3.14 -8.50 -3.57
CA GLN A 226 2.73 -7.69 -2.42
C GLN A 226 1.87 -6.50 -2.85
N GLU A 227 2.25 -5.78 -3.91
CA GLU A 227 1.43 -4.70 -4.44
C GLU A 227 0.12 -5.23 -5.03
N ILE A 228 0.16 -6.34 -5.77
CA ILE A 228 -1.04 -6.97 -6.36
C ILE A 228 -2.06 -7.35 -5.29
N VAL A 229 -1.64 -8.07 -4.25
CA VAL A 229 -2.57 -8.48 -3.17
C VAL A 229 -3.11 -7.27 -2.42
N LEU A 230 -2.30 -6.23 -2.21
CA LEU A 230 -2.73 -4.99 -1.57
C LEU A 230 -3.87 -4.31 -2.36
N ARG A 231 -3.76 -4.24 -3.69
CA ARG A 231 -4.79 -3.63 -4.55
C ARG A 231 -6.06 -4.49 -4.66
N ILE A 232 -5.91 -5.80 -4.70
CA ILE A 232 -7.05 -6.72 -4.68
C ILE A 232 -7.79 -6.65 -3.34
N ASP A 233 -7.06 -6.68 -2.21
CA ASP A 233 -7.63 -6.56 -0.87
C ASP A 233 -8.38 -5.21 -0.72
N ALA A 234 -7.84 -4.11 -1.27
CA ALA A 234 -8.51 -2.81 -1.27
C ALA A 234 -9.82 -2.82 -2.09
N LEU A 235 -9.81 -3.40 -3.29
CA LEU A 235 -11.02 -3.54 -4.12
C LEU A 235 -12.08 -4.39 -3.42
N GLN A 236 -11.69 -5.53 -2.84
CA GLN A 236 -12.58 -6.39 -2.06
C GLN A 236 -13.13 -5.68 -0.82
N SER A 237 -12.32 -4.82 -0.19
CA SER A 237 -12.71 -4.03 0.98
C SER A 237 -13.83 -3.04 0.65
N VAL A 238 -13.72 -2.33 -0.48
CA VAL A 238 -14.74 -1.37 -0.95
C VAL A 238 -16.01 -2.11 -1.37
N TRP A 239 -15.89 -3.22 -2.10
CA TRP A 239 -17.03 -4.03 -2.55
C TRP A 239 -17.53 -5.04 -1.51
N ALA A 240 -17.27 -4.80 -0.22
CA ALA A 240 -17.67 -5.73 0.84
C ALA A 240 -19.21 -5.80 1.03
N THR A 241 -19.94 -4.77 0.62
CA THR A 241 -21.41 -4.69 0.66
C THR A 241 -22.08 -5.08 -0.65
N GLU A 242 -21.31 -5.37 -1.69
CA GLU A 242 -21.83 -5.84 -2.98
C GLU A 242 -22.48 -7.22 -2.86
N SER A 243 -23.19 -7.60 -3.93
CA SER A 243 -23.89 -8.88 -4.03
C SER A 243 -22.98 -10.06 -3.69
N LYS A 244 -23.57 -11.15 -3.16
CA LYS A 244 -22.83 -12.40 -2.90
C LYS A 244 -22.12 -12.92 -4.15
N GLU A 245 -22.75 -12.75 -5.32
CA GLU A 245 -22.19 -13.14 -6.61
C GLU A 245 -20.93 -12.33 -6.95
N THR A 246 -20.99 -11.00 -6.88
CA THR A 246 -19.84 -10.10 -7.13
C THR A 246 -18.68 -10.44 -6.19
N ARG A 247 -18.97 -10.64 -4.90
CA ARG A 247 -17.95 -11.01 -3.92
C ARG A 247 -17.33 -12.36 -4.21
N GLU A 248 -18.09 -13.34 -4.69
CA GLU A 248 -17.55 -14.64 -5.07
C GLU A 248 -16.73 -14.58 -6.38
N GLN A 249 -17.11 -13.73 -7.32
CA GLN A 249 -16.30 -13.47 -8.52
C GLN A 249 -14.95 -12.84 -8.17
N LEU A 250 -14.91 -11.90 -7.22
CA LEU A 250 -13.65 -11.34 -6.70
C LEU A 250 -12.79 -12.40 -5.99
N ARG A 251 -13.40 -13.32 -5.23
CA ARG A 251 -12.67 -14.45 -4.62
C ARG A 251 -12.14 -15.40 -5.69
N THR A 252 -12.93 -15.65 -6.73
CA THR A 252 -12.49 -16.45 -7.88
C THR A 252 -11.27 -15.83 -8.56
N LEU A 253 -11.28 -14.51 -8.80
CA LEU A 253 -10.13 -13.79 -9.33
C LEU A 253 -8.89 -13.99 -8.45
N SER A 254 -9.01 -13.85 -7.13
CA SER A 254 -7.91 -14.13 -6.19
C SER A 254 -7.41 -15.57 -6.31
N ARG A 255 -8.30 -16.57 -6.36
CA ARG A 255 -7.90 -17.98 -6.53
C ARG A 255 -7.15 -18.19 -7.84
N THR A 256 -7.65 -17.62 -8.95
CA THR A 256 -7.00 -17.74 -10.27
C THR A 256 -5.57 -17.20 -10.27
N LEU A 257 -5.28 -16.17 -9.47
CA LEU A 257 -3.94 -15.58 -9.37
C LEU A 257 -3.03 -16.33 -8.37
N PHE A 258 -3.55 -16.65 -7.18
CA PHE A 258 -2.70 -17.12 -6.07
C PHE A 258 -2.65 -18.64 -5.90
N SER A 259 -3.68 -19.40 -6.31
CA SER A 259 -3.64 -20.87 -6.18
C SER A 259 -2.53 -21.51 -7.02
N PRO A 260 -2.29 -21.10 -8.30
CA PRO A 260 -1.16 -21.61 -9.07
C PRO A 260 0.19 -21.29 -8.43
N LEU A 261 0.28 -20.17 -7.72
CA LEU A 261 1.50 -19.75 -7.03
C LEU A 261 1.79 -20.67 -5.83
N VAL A 262 0.77 -21.06 -5.05
CA VAL A 262 0.92 -22.06 -3.97
C VAL A 262 1.37 -23.40 -4.54
N GLN A 263 0.78 -23.85 -5.65
CA GLN A 263 1.16 -25.12 -6.31
C GLN A 263 2.62 -25.09 -6.77
N ARG A 264 3.07 -23.96 -7.35
CA ARG A 264 4.44 -23.78 -7.84
C ARG A 264 5.48 -23.73 -6.72
N LEU A 265 5.18 -23.02 -5.63
CA LEU A 265 6.12 -22.81 -4.51
C LEU A 265 6.10 -23.94 -3.48
N SER A 266 5.04 -24.75 -3.50
CA SER A 266 4.71 -25.75 -2.49
C SER A 266 4.54 -25.16 -1.09
N TRP A 267 4.20 -25.98 -0.11
CA TRP A 267 4.10 -25.57 1.29
C TRP A 267 5.44 -25.55 2.03
N ASP A 268 6.40 -26.34 1.54
CA ASP A 268 7.73 -26.44 2.09
C ASP A 268 8.75 -25.82 1.13
N ALA A 269 9.92 -25.47 1.64
CA ALA A 269 11.01 -25.03 0.78
C ALA A 269 11.45 -26.21 -0.11
N ILE A 270 11.54 -25.98 -1.42
CA ILE A 270 12.01 -27.00 -2.38
C ILE A 270 13.54 -27.11 -2.32
N ASP A 271 14.21 -26.00 -2.05
CA ASP A 271 15.66 -25.89 -1.86
C ASP A 271 15.97 -25.48 -0.41
N ALA A 272 16.99 -26.09 0.19
CA ALA A 272 17.47 -25.73 1.52
C ALA A 272 18.09 -24.33 1.58
N ASN A 273 18.57 -23.79 0.44
CA ASN A 273 19.13 -22.45 0.32
C ASN A 273 18.14 -21.45 -0.31
N GLU A 274 16.83 -21.73 -0.21
CA GLU A 274 15.80 -20.86 -0.76
C GLU A 274 15.91 -19.41 -0.25
N ASP A 275 15.75 -18.45 -1.17
CA ASP A 275 15.72 -17.03 -0.83
C ASP A 275 14.56 -16.73 0.12
N SER A 276 14.85 -15.97 1.19
CA SER A 276 13.85 -15.46 2.14
C SER A 276 12.63 -14.80 1.48
N LEU A 277 12.79 -14.12 0.33
CA LEU A 277 11.68 -13.52 -0.42
C LEU A 277 10.76 -14.56 -1.05
N VAL A 278 11.29 -15.72 -1.44
CA VAL A 278 10.48 -16.84 -1.93
C VAL A 278 9.64 -17.43 -0.79
N SER A 279 10.22 -17.57 0.42
CA SER A 279 9.46 -17.96 1.62
C SER A 279 8.33 -16.99 1.95
N ARG A 280 8.59 -15.67 1.87
CA ARG A 280 7.56 -14.64 2.07
C ARG A 280 6.50 -14.65 0.97
N LEU A 281 6.89 -14.93 -0.28
CA LEU A 281 5.95 -15.08 -1.38
C LEU A 281 5.04 -16.29 -1.20
N ARG A 282 5.59 -17.41 -0.75
CA ARG A 282 4.80 -18.60 -0.38
C ARG A 282 3.77 -18.27 0.68
N ALA A 283 4.18 -17.63 1.78
CA ALA A 283 3.25 -17.25 2.85
C ALA A 283 2.15 -16.29 2.37
N LEU A 284 2.51 -15.32 1.50
CA LEU A 284 1.55 -14.41 0.86
C LEU A 284 0.54 -15.18 0.00
N ALA A 285 1.00 -16.10 -0.84
CA ALA A 285 0.17 -16.91 -1.72
C ALA A 285 -0.79 -17.81 -0.92
N ILE A 286 -0.29 -18.50 0.11
CA ILE A 286 -1.09 -19.34 1.01
C ILE A 286 -2.20 -18.50 1.66
N ARG A 287 -1.86 -17.32 2.20
CA ARG A 287 -2.85 -16.44 2.83
C ARG A 287 -3.91 -16.00 1.83
N ALA A 288 -3.50 -15.51 0.66
CA ALA A 288 -4.42 -14.97 -0.34
C ALA A 288 -5.35 -16.06 -0.91
N ALA A 289 -4.82 -17.22 -1.27
CA ALA A 289 -5.62 -18.35 -1.76
C ALA A 289 -6.54 -18.92 -0.67
N GLY A 290 -6.05 -19.08 0.56
CA GLY A 290 -6.84 -19.55 1.70
C GLY A 290 -7.96 -18.58 2.10
N PHE A 291 -7.73 -17.27 2.01
CA PHE A 291 -8.77 -16.24 2.23
C PHE A 291 -9.83 -16.25 1.13
N ALA A 292 -9.39 -16.52 -0.10
CA ALA A 292 -10.25 -16.70 -1.25
C ALA A 292 -11.03 -18.04 -1.21
N GLY A 293 -10.77 -18.92 -0.24
CA GLY A 293 -11.50 -20.17 -0.06
C GLY A 293 -11.07 -21.28 -1.02
N ASP A 294 -9.79 -21.31 -1.41
CA ASP A 294 -9.24 -22.46 -2.12
C ASP A 294 -9.27 -23.71 -1.24
N ASN A 295 -9.98 -24.75 -1.68
CA ASN A 295 -10.23 -25.95 -0.88
C ASN A 295 -8.96 -26.73 -0.54
N ASP A 296 -8.01 -26.82 -1.48
CA ASP A 296 -6.77 -27.58 -1.27
C ASP A 296 -5.87 -26.84 -0.27
N VAL A 297 -5.77 -25.52 -0.43
CA VAL A 297 -5.01 -24.67 0.51
C VAL A 297 -5.62 -24.72 1.90
N VAL A 298 -6.94 -24.56 2.04
CA VAL A 298 -7.62 -24.60 3.35
C VAL A 298 -7.47 -25.98 4.00
N SER A 299 -7.62 -27.07 3.24
CA SER A 299 -7.48 -28.43 3.77
C SER A 299 -6.06 -28.70 4.27
N GLU A 300 -5.06 -28.26 3.52
CA GLU A 300 -3.65 -28.41 3.92
C GLU A 300 -3.28 -27.48 5.09
N THR A 301 -3.81 -26.25 5.14
CA THR A 301 -3.72 -25.39 6.33
C THR A 301 -4.20 -26.15 7.56
N ASN A 302 -5.40 -26.72 7.49
CA ASN A 302 -6.03 -27.39 8.63
C ASN A 302 -5.22 -28.62 9.06
N ARG A 303 -4.75 -29.44 8.10
CA ARG A 303 -3.90 -30.60 8.42
C ARG A 303 -2.63 -30.19 9.17
N ARG A 304 -1.90 -29.20 8.67
CA ARG A 304 -0.67 -28.70 9.31
C ARG A 304 -0.94 -27.99 10.64
N PHE A 305 -2.02 -27.22 10.73
CA PHE A 305 -2.46 -26.56 11.94
C PHE A 305 -2.70 -27.57 13.07
N GLN A 306 -3.41 -28.67 12.78
CA GLN A 306 -3.64 -29.72 13.77
C GLN A 306 -2.33 -30.42 14.17
N ALA A 307 -1.44 -30.71 13.22
CA ALA A 307 -0.12 -31.28 13.52
C ALA A 307 0.74 -30.36 14.41
N PHE A 308 0.71 -29.05 14.15
CA PHE A 308 1.42 -28.04 14.93
C PHE A 308 0.98 -28.02 16.40
N PHE A 309 -0.32 -28.08 16.65
CA PHE A 309 -0.88 -28.15 18.01
C PHE A 309 -0.79 -29.54 18.65
N ALA A 310 -0.53 -30.58 17.86
CA ALA A 310 -0.17 -31.92 18.34
C ALA A 310 1.32 -32.06 18.71
N GLY A 311 2.13 -31.01 18.51
CA GLY A 311 3.53 -30.94 18.93
C GLY A 311 4.56 -30.92 17.80
N ASP A 312 4.14 -31.14 16.54
CA ASP A 312 5.03 -31.04 15.40
C ASP A 312 5.19 -29.58 14.94
N ARG A 313 6.11 -28.87 15.59
CA ARG A 313 6.42 -27.47 15.28
C ARG A 313 7.07 -27.28 13.90
N SER A 314 7.57 -28.35 13.27
CA SER A 314 8.34 -28.25 12.02
C SER A 314 7.49 -28.01 10.78
N VAL A 315 6.16 -28.20 10.88
CA VAL A 315 5.21 -28.04 9.77
C VAL A 315 5.05 -26.59 9.29
N PHE A 316 5.53 -25.61 10.06
CA PHE A 316 5.54 -24.19 9.71
C PHE A 316 6.92 -23.56 9.96
N ASN A 317 7.33 -22.68 9.05
CA ASN A 317 8.39 -21.72 9.32
C ASN A 317 7.77 -20.40 9.82
N THR A 318 8.60 -19.42 10.18
CA THR A 318 8.12 -18.14 10.72
C THR A 318 7.15 -17.40 9.77
N ASP A 319 7.40 -17.44 8.45
CA ASP A 319 6.55 -16.78 7.46
C ASP A 319 5.20 -17.50 7.29
N THR A 320 5.23 -18.84 7.16
CA THR A 320 4.03 -19.65 6.89
C THR A 320 3.16 -19.82 8.14
N LEU A 321 3.73 -19.74 9.34
CA LEU A 321 2.97 -19.78 10.60
C LEU A 321 1.90 -18.67 10.64
N ARG A 322 2.31 -17.43 10.33
CA ARG A 322 1.39 -16.28 10.34
C ARG A 322 0.28 -16.44 9.30
N ALA A 323 0.62 -16.91 8.10
CA ALA A 323 -0.36 -17.17 7.06
C ALA A 323 -1.34 -18.29 7.47
N ALA A 324 -0.82 -19.37 8.05
CA ALA A 324 -1.61 -20.52 8.48
C ALA A 324 -2.59 -20.16 9.61
N PHE A 325 -2.14 -19.42 10.63
CA PHE A 325 -3.03 -18.94 11.70
C PHE A 325 -4.14 -18.06 11.15
N ALA A 326 -3.82 -17.11 10.26
CA ALA A 326 -4.82 -16.27 9.64
C ALA A 326 -5.85 -17.08 8.84
N VAL A 327 -5.41 -18.05 8.03
CA VAL A 327 -6.29 -18.89 7.20
C VAL A 327 -7.14 -19.84 8.07
N ALA A 328 -6.55 -20.44 9.11
CA ALA A 328 -7.25 -21.31 10.05
C ALA A 328 -8.33 -20.54 10.82
N ILE A 329 -8.04 -19.34 11.32
CA ILE A 329 -9.04 -18.52 12.01
C ILE A 329 -10.15 -18.04 11.07
N ARG A 330 -9.82 -17.67 9.83
CA ARG A 330 -10.81 -17.17 8.87
C ARG A 330 -11.81 -18.24 8.43
N ASN A 331 -11.34 -19.48 8.28
CA ASN A 331 -12.14 -20.60 7.75
C ASN A 331 -12.54 -21.62 8.83
N GLY A 332 -12.09 -21.44 10.07
CA GLY A 332 -12.37 -22.31 11.21
C GLY A 332 -13.44 -21.72 12.14
N GLY A 333 -13.45 -22.21 13.38
CA GLY A 333 -14.39 -21.78 14.40
C GLY A 333 -13.76 -21.71 15.79
N ARG A 334 -14.54 -22.12 16.79
CA ARG A 334 -14.16 -22.03 18.20
C ARG A 334 -12.84 -22.75 18.54
N ASP A 335 -12.63 -23.95 18.01
CA ASP A 335 -11.44 -24.76 18.33
C ASP A 335 -10.15 -24.08 17.85
N GLU A 336 -10.13 -23.62 16.59
CA GLU A 336 -9.00 -22.88 16.04
C GLU A 336 -8.75 -21.57 16.81
N PHE A 337 -9.82 -20.87 17.18
CA PHE A 337 -9.74 -19.63 17.95
C PHE A 337 -9.09 -19.85 19.33
N GLU A 338 -9.54 -20.84 20.10
CA GLU A 338 -8.96 -21.13 21.41
C GLU A 338 -7.50 -21.62 21.31
N LYS A 339 -7.16 -22.39 20.27
CA LYS A 339 -5.78 -22.84 20.02
C LYS A 339 -4.84 -21.66 19.72
N VAL A 340 -5.24 -20.74 18.85
CA VAL A 340 -4.42 -19.54 18.54
C VAL A 340 -4.35 -18.59 19.74
N LYS A 341 -5.45 -18.44 20.49
CA LYS A 341 -5.48 -17.62 21.70
C LYS A 341 -4.59 -18.20 22.80
N SER A 342 -4.59 -19.52 23.00
CA SER A 342 -3.69 -20.18 23.96
C SER A 342 -2.23 -20.05 23.56
N TYR A 343 -1.94 -20.13 22.25
CA TYR A 343 -0.61 -19.88 21.71
C TYR A 343 -0.10 -18.46 22.00
N TYR A 344 -0.98 -17.44 21.89
CA TYR A 344 -0.66 -16.07 22.29
C TYR A 344 -0.35 -15.95 23.79
N LEU A 345 -1.15 -16.60 24.63
CA LEU A 345 -1.03 -16.52 26.10
C LEU A 345 0.19 -17.26 26.66
N ASP A 346 0.73 -18.23 25.91
CA ASP A 346 1.90 -18.98 26.32
C ASP A 346 3.18 -18.15 26.18
N SER A 347 3.72 -17.71 27.33
CA SER A 347 4.95 -16.93 27.44
C SER A 347 6.21 -17.64 26.97
N ALA A 348 6.16 -18.94 26.70
CA ALA A 348 7.29 -19.68 26.11
C ALA A 348 7.45 -19.39 24.61
N ASN A 349 6.42 -18.88 23.93
CA ASN A 349 6.48 -18.58 22.50
C ASN A 349 7.20 -17.24 22.23
N PRO A 350 7.91 -17.13 21.09
CA PRO A 350 8.53 -15.87 20.67
C PRO A 350 7.53 -14.72 20.57
N VAL A 351 7.92 -13.52 21.00
CA VAL A 351 7.04 -12.35 21.07
C VAL A 351 6.45 -11.97 19.70
N ASP A 352 7.22 -12.09 18.63
CA ASP A 352 6.75 -11.85 17.27
C ASP A 352 5.67 -12.86 16.85
N GLN A 353 5.80 -14.13 17.23
CA GLN A 353 4.81 -15.18 16.96
C GLN A 353 3.56 -15.02 17.83
N GLN A 354 3.69 -14.59 19.08
CA GLN A 354 2.57 -14.20 19.93
C GLN A 354 1.76 -13.05 19.29
N LEU A 355 2.42 -12.00 18.83
CA LEU A 355 1.74 -10.87 18.17
C LEU A 355 1.09 -11.28 16.85
N ALA A 356 1.70 -12.20 16.10
CA ALA A 356 1.10 -12.79 14.91
C ALA A 356 -0.18 -13.60 15.25
N ALA A 357 -0.16 -14.37 16.36
CA ALA A 357 -1.33 -15.08 16.86
C ALA A 357 -2.45 -14.11 17.28
N LEU A 358 -2.13 -13.10 18.09
CA LEU A 358 -3.08 -12.07 18.52
C LEU A 358 -3.75 -11.37 17.33
N SER A 359 -2.95 -10.99 16.33
CA SER A 359 -3.47 -10.36 15.11
C SER A 359 -4.34 -11.31 14.28
N SER A 360 -4.03 -12.60 14.30
CA SER A 360 -4.75 -13.60 13.50
C SER A 360 -6.16 -13.86 14.03
N LEU A 361 -6.38 -13.72 15.34
CA LEU A 361 -7.71 -13.88 15.96
C LEU A 361 -8.77 -12.95 15.33
N GLY A 362 -8.36 -11.76 14.90
CA GLY A 362 -9.26 -10.78 14.29
C GLY A 362 -9.75 -11.16 12.89
N PHE A 363 -9.21 -12.20 12.25
CA PHE A 363 -9.72 -12.71 10.97
C PHE A 363 -10.96 -13.59 11.09
N THR A 364 -11.45 -13.85 12.32
CA THR A 364 -12.62 -14.69 12.53
C THR A 364 -13.85 -14.09 11.86
N THR A 365 -14.68 -14.96 11.27
CA THR A 365 -15.94 -14.58 10.64
C THR A 365 -17.15 -14.82 11.55
N ASP A 366 -16.95 -15.45 12.72
CA ASP A 366 -17.99 -15.67 13.73
C ASP A 366 -18.18 -14.39 14.57
N PRO A 367 -19.36 -13.76 14.53
CA PRO A 367 -19.63 -12.53 15.28
C PRO A 367 -19.40 -12.65 16.79
N ALA A 368 -19.69 -13.81 17.39
CA ALA A 368 -19.51 -14.02 18.83
C ALA A 368 -18.04 -14.08 19.22
N LEU A 369 -17.19 -14.65 18.36
CA LEU A 369 -15.74 -14.67 18.55
C LEU A 369 -15.12 -13.27 18.41
N VAL A 370 -15.68 -12.43 17.51
CA VAL A 370 -15.26 -11.03 17.41
C VAL A 370 -15.57 -10.27 18.70
N ASP A 371 -16.79 -10.40 19.24
CA ASP A 371 -17.16 -9.75 20.51
C ASP A 371 -16.26 -10.21 21.66
N GLU A 372 -15.95 -11.51 21.73
CA GLU A 372 -15.03 -12.04 22.73
C GLU A 372 -13.60 -11.49 22.58
N LEU A 373 -13.10 -11.39 21.35
CA LEU A 373 -11.77 -10.82 21.08
C LEU A 373 -11.70 -9.35 21.50
N LEU A 374 -12.76 -8.58 21.24
CA LEU A 374 -12.86 -7.17 21.59
C LEU A 374 -12.83 -6.95 23.11
N GLU A 375 -13.49 -7.81 23.88
CA GLU A 375 -13.39 -7.77 25.36
C GLU A 375 -12.04 -8.30 25.85
N PHE A 376 -11.52 -9.40 25.27
CA PHE A 376 -10.20 -9.95 25.58
C PHE A 376 -9.08 -8.92 25.39
N ALA A 377 -9.15 -8.13 24.31
CA ALA A 377 -8.21 -7.05 24.00
C ALA A 377 -8.13 -5.98 25.10
N LEU A 378 -9.11 -5.89 25.99
CA LEU A 378 -9.12 -4.92 27.08
C LEU A 378 -8.66 -5.48 28.43
N THR A 379 -8.44 -6.78 28.53
CA THR A 379 -7.95 -7.46 29.74
C THR A 379 -6.46 -7.27 29.98
N ASP A 380 -5.98 -7.59 31.19
CA ASP A 380 -4.54 -7.53 31.53
C ASP A 380 -3.69 -8.56 30.79
N ALA A 381 -4.32 -9.54 30.12
CA ALA A 381 -3.61 -10.49 29.26
C ALA A 381 -3.07 -9.83 27.98
N VAL A 382 -3.64 -8.69 27.55
CA VAL A 382 -3.19 -7.93 26.38
C VAL A 382 -2.56 -6.63 26.83
N ARG A 383 -1.27 -6.45 26.53
CA ARG A 383 -0.55 -5.22 26.87
C ARG A 383 -1.22 -4.03 26.17
N ASN A 384 -1.31 -2.88 26.86
CA ASN A 384 -1.97 -1.69 26.33
C ASN A 384 -1.47 -1.24 24.94
N GLN A 385 -0.17 -1.45 24.65
CA GLN A 385 0.44 -1.13 23.36
C GLN A 385 0.06 -2.12 22.24
N ASP A 386 -0.48 -3.29 22.57
CA ASP A 386 -0.81 -4.38 21.63
C ASP A 386 -2.31 -4.47 21.32
N VAL A 387 -3.16 -3.66 21.98
CA VAL A 387 -4.62 -3.65 21.72
C VAL A 387 -4.93 -3.46 20.23
N HIS A 388 -4.16 -2.62 19.53
CA HIS A 388 -4.33 -2.42 18.10
C HIS A 388 -4.05 -3.68 17.28
N GLN A 389 -3.17 -4.57 17.75
CA GLN A 389 -2.87 -5.84 17.09
C GLN A 389 -4.08 -6.78 17.17
N ALA A 390 -4.80 -6.82 18.29
CA ALA A 390 -6.00 -7.64 18.42
C ALA A 390 -7.12 -7.23 17.45
N ILE A 391 -7.26 -5.91 17.19
CA ILE A 391 -8.40 -5.39 16.43
C ILE A 391 -8.10 -5.11 14.95
N VAL A 392 -6.82 -5.08 14.54
CA VAL A 392 -6.41 -4.66 13.18
C VAL A 392 -7.07 -5.50 12.08
N ALA A 393 -7.22 -6.80 12.30
CA ALA A 393 -7.76 -7.71 11.30
C ALA A 393 -9.29 -7.69 11.23
N ILE A 394 -9.99 -7.19 12.26
CA ILE A 394 -11.45 -7.21 12.32
C ILE A 394 -12.07 -6.38 11.19
N ASN A 395 -11.47 -5.24 10.85
CA ASN A 395 -11.97 -4.34 9.79
C ASN A 395 -11.84 -4.91 8.37
N THR A 396 -11.07 -5.98 8.19
CA THR A 396 -10.86 -6.64 6.89
C THR A 396 -12.09 -7.41 6.41
N HIS A 397 -13.04 -7.67 7.31
CA HIS A 397 -14.32 -8.29 6.98
C HIS A 397 -15.44 -7.26 7.13
N GLY A 398 -16.13 -6.92 6.02
CA GLY A 398 -17.14 -5.86 6.00
C GLY A 398 -18.22 -5.99 7.08
N ALA A 399 -18.69 -7.21 7.34
CA ALA A 399 -19.71 -7.48 8.35
C ALA A 399 -19.27 -7.17 9.80
N ASN A 400 -17.96 -7.09 10.06
CA ASN A 400 -17.41 -6.84 11.38
C ASN A 400 -17.06 -5.36 11.62
N ARG A 401 -17.10 -4.51 10.58
CA ARG A 401 -16.74 -3.08 10.69
C ARG A 401 -17.65 -2.32 11.64
N GLU A 402 -18.97 -2.51 11.51
CA GLU A 402 -19.96 -1.90 12.41
C GLU A 402 -19.78 -2.37 13.86
N ARG A 403 -19.44 -3.64 14.07
CA ARG A 403 -19.20 -4.20 15.40
C ARG A 403 -17.97 -3.58 16.07
N LEU A 404 -16.87 -3.44 15.33
CA LEU A 404 -15.67 -2.77 15.82
C LEU A 404 -15.95 -1.29 16.12
N TRP A 405 -16.72 -0.63 15.26
CA TRP A 405 -17.09 0.77 15.46
C TRP A 405 -17.97 0.96 16.70
N GLN A 406 -19.01 0.14 16.87
CA GLN A 406 -19.86 0.16 18.05
C GLN A 406 -19.06 -0.09 19.33
N TRP A 407 -18.17 -1.08 19.33
CA TRP A 407 -17.28 -1.33 20.47
C TRP A 407 -16.39 -0.11 20.78
N TYR A 408 -15.82 0.54 19.76
CA TYR A 408 -15.04 1.75 19.96
C TYR A 408 -15.88 2.86 20.59
N GLN A 409 -17.13 3.01 20.18
CA GLN A 409 -18.06 3.98 20.73
C GLN A 409 -18.38 3.68 22.20
N ASP A 410 -18.74 2.43 22.50
CA ASP A 410 -19.11 1.98 23.85
C ASP A 410 -17.94 2.08 24.84
N LYS A 411 -16.71 1.83 24.36
CA LYS A 411 -15.50 1.86 25.19
C LYS A 411 -14.75 3.19 25.11
N TYR A 412 -15.31 4.22 24.47
CA TYR A 412 -14.60 5.46 24.20
C TYR A 412 -13.99 6.10 25.45
N ASP A 413 -14.76 6.26 26.52
CA ASP A 413 -14.28 6.89 27.77
C ASP A 413 -13.19 6.06 28.45
N LEU A 414 -13.32 4.73 28.40
CA LEU A 414 -12.30 3.79 28.90
C LEU A 414 -11.00 3.96 28.10
N LEU A 415 -11.08 3.99 26.77
CA LEU A 415 -9.93 4.15 25.88
C LEU A 415 -9.27 5.52 26.07
N VAL A 416 -10.04 6.60 26.20
CA VAL A 416 -9.53 7.94 26.51
C VAL A 416 -8.81 7.97 27.86
N GLY A 417 -9.38 7.34 28.88
CA GLY A 417 -8.74 7.20 30.19
C GLY A 417 -7.43 6.43 30.11
N ARG A 418 -7.45 5.26 29.46
CA ARG A 418 -6.31 4.34 29.30
C ARG A 418 -5.15 4.96 28.53
N TYR A 419 -5.43 5.72 27.47
CA TYR A 419 -4.40 6.29 26.59
C TYR A 419 -4.15 7.79 26.82
N ARG A 420 -4.61 8.37 27.93
CA ARG A 420 -4.50 9.81 28.21
C ARG A 420 -3.08 10.37 28.02
N ALA A 421 -2.06 9.61 28.46
CA ALA A 421 -0.64 9.99 28.33
C ALA A 421 -0.07 9.80 26.90
N SER A 422 -0.77 9.05 26.05
CA SER A 422 -0.34 8.65 24.71
C SER A 422 -1.48 8.82 23.69
N MET A 423 -2.15 9.97 23.71
CA MET A 423 -3.34 10.25 22.88
C MET A 423 -3.14 10.11 21.36
N ASN A 424 -1.90 10.09 20.86
CA ASN A 424 -1.64 9.76 19.46
C ASN A 424 -2.05 8.31 19.12
N TYR A 425 -2.01 7.40 20.10
CA TYR A 425 -2.47 6.01 19.97
C TYR A 425 -3.98 5.92 19.72
N MET A 426 -4.78 6.88 20.20
CA MET A 426 -6.20 6.97 19.85
C MET A 426 -6.41 7.12 18.35
N GLY A 427 -5.54 7.86 17.66
CA GLY A 427 -5.63 7.98 16.20
C GLY A 427 -5.51 6.64 15.49
N ILE A 428 -4.69 5.72 16.00
CA ILE A 428 -4.58 4.36 15.46
C ILE A 428 -5.91 3.62 15.64
N LEU A 429 -6.50 3.65 16.85
CA LEU A 429 -7.77 2.99 17.13
C LEU A 429 -8.92 3.57 16.31
N VAL A 430 -8.97 4.91 16.16
CA VAL A 430 -9.94 5.61 15.30
C VAL A 430 -9.81 5.08 13.87
N ARG A 431 -8.62 5.17 13.27
CA ARG A 431 -8.38 4.73 11.89
C ARG A 431 -8.78 3.28 11.69
N LEU A 432 -8.39 2.37 12.59
CA LEU A 432 -8.74 0.96 12.49
C LEU A 432 -10.25 0.72 12.57
N SER A 433 -10.98 1.55 13.31
CA SER A 433 -12.41 1.39 13.53
C SER A 433 -13.27 1.96 12.40
N ILE A 434 -12.77 2.96 11.64
CA ILE A 434 -13.61 3.69 10.67
C ILE A 434 -13.09 3.70 9.23
N ALA A 435 -11.78 3.56 8.98
CA ALA A 435 -11.19 3.95 7.68
C ALA A 435 -11.58 3.05 6.50
N GLU A 436 -12.17 1.88 6.76
CA GLU A 436 -12.65 0.95 5.72
C GLU A 436 -14.16 1.06 5.47
N PHE A 437 -14.85 2.03 6.07
CA PHE A 437 -16.23 2.32 5.70
C PHE A 437 -16.34 2.95 4.32
N VAL A 438 -17.55 2.92 3.77
CA VAL A 438 -17.89 3.39 2.42
C VAL A 438 -19.07 4.35 2.50
N GLY A 439 -18.94 5.52 1.86
CA GLY A 439 -20.05 6.42 1.59
C GLY A 439 -20.21 7.60 2.55
N ASP A 440 -20.74 8.70 2.00
CA ASP A 440 -20.94 9.97 2.71
C ASP A 440 -21.79 9.82 3.97
N ALA A 441 -22.86 9.03 3.92
CA ALA A 441 -23.75 8.82 5.07
C ALA A 441 -23.00 8.28 6.30
N LYS A 442 -22.01 7.40 6.08
CA LYS A 442 -21.19 6.87 7.17
C LYS A 442 -20.12 7.86 7.61
N ALA A 443 -19.53 8.62 6.68
CA ALA A 443 -18.62 9.71 7.04
C ALA A 443 -19.33 10.75 7.94
N ASP A 444 -20.54 11.15 7.59
CA ASP A 444 -21.34 12.11 8.36
C ASP A 444 -21.76 11.57 9.73
N GLU A 445 -21.99 10.25 9.85
CA GLU A 445 -22.21 9.59 11.14
C GLU A 445 -20.99 9.69 12.05
N VAL A 446 -19.80 9.41 11.51
CA VAL A 446 -18.55 9.48 12.26
C VAL A 446 -18.25 10.93 12.67
N GLU A 447 -18.46 11.90 11.77
CA GLU A 447 -18.32 13.33 12.08
C GLU A 447 -19.26 13.75 13.23
N ARG A 448 -20.53 13.36 13.17
CA ARG A 448 -21.50 13.64 14.25
C ARG A 448 -21.08 13.01 15.57
N TYR A 449 -20.52 11.80 15.56
CA TYR A 449 -20.06 11.15 16.78
C TYR A 449 -18.88 11.89 17.44
N PHE A 450 -17.97 12.45 16.64
CA PHE A 450 -16.83 13.22 17.16
C PHE A 450 -17.13 14.70 17.41
N ALA A 451 -18.30 15.20 16.98
CA ALA A 451 -18.73 16.56 17.26
C ALA A 451 -18.72 16.85 18.78
N GLY A 452 -17.98 17.88 19.18
CA GLY A 452 -17.83 18.27 20.59
C GLY A 452 -16.83 17.46 21.41
N LYS A 453 -16.19 16.42 20.83
CA LYS A 453 -15.12 15.66 21.50
C LYS A 453 -13.75 16.32 21.28
N ASN A 454 -12.83 16.14 22.22
CA ASN A 454 -11.46 16.63 22.07
C ASN A 454 -10.64 15.69 21.18
N THR A 455 -10.55 16.05 19.90
CA THR A 455 -9.84 15.31 18.85
C THR A 455 -8.47 15.90 18.54
N ALA A 456 -8.03 16.99 19.20
CA ALA A 456 -6.87 17.79 18.79
C ALA A 456 -5.56 17.00 18.59
N LYS A 457 -5.39 15.88 19.28
CA LYS A 457 -4.19 15.01 19.17
C LYS A 457 -4.24 14.03 18.00
N PHE A 458 -5.43 13.72 17.47
CA PHE A 458 -5.63 12.78 16.37
C PHE A 458 -6.50 13.33 15.23
N GLN A 459 -6.81 14.64 15.22
CA GLN A 459 -7.68 15.29 14.24
C GLN A 459 -7.27 14.96 12.80
N ARG A 460 -5.98 15.06 12.49
CA ARG A 460 -5.48 14.72 11.15
C ARG A 460 -5.82 13.29 10.73
N VAL A 461 -5.70 12.33 11.66
CA VAL A 461 -6.02 10.93 11.36
C VAL A 461 -7.51 10.74 11.15
N LEU A 462 -8.34 11.46 11.92
CA LEU A 462 -9.79 11.48 11.74
C LEU A 462 -10.15 12.08 10.36
N ASP A 463 -9.61 13.25 10.01
CA ASP A 463 -9.86 13.91 8.71
C ASP A 463 -9.48 13.01 7.53
N GLN A 464 -8.28 12.42 7.58
CA GLN A 464 -7.82 11.48 6.54
C GLN A 464 -8.70 10.23 6.46
N SER A 465 -9.21 9.74 7.59
CA SER A 465 -10.10 8.58 7.60
C SER A 465 -11.46 8.94 7.02
N LEU A 466 -12.01 10.12 7.33
CA LEU A 466 -13.26 10.63 6.76
C LEU A 466 -13.15 10.85 5.25
N GLU A 467 -12.06 11.47 4.79
CA GLU A 467 -11.75 11.61 3.36
C GLU A 467 -11.71 10.24 2.68
N LYS A 468 -11.05 9.26 3.30
CA LYS A 468 -11.02 7.88 2.78
C LYS A 468 -12.41 7.27 2.68
N ILE A 469 -13.25 7.40 3.70
CA ILE A 469 -14.63 6.86 3.68
C ILE A 469 -15.44 7.43 2.52
N ARG A 470 -15.34 8.76 2.30
CA ARG A 470 -16.01 9.45 1.18
C ARG A 470 -15.45 8.99 -0.18
N SER A 471 -14.13 8.77 -0.26
CA SER A 471 -13.46 8.31 -1.48
C SER A 471 -13.77 6.86 -1.88
N ASN A 472 -14.23 6.02 -0.95
CA ASN A 472 -14.53 4.62 -1.22
C ASN A 472 -15.90 4.41 -1.93
N THR A 473 -16.40 5.40 -2.69
CA THR A 473 -17.77 5.42 -3.25
C THR A 473 -17.91 4.91 -4.66
#